data_AF-A0A1M6SKJ8-F1
#
_entry.id   AF-A0A1M6SKJ8-F1
#
_cell.length_a   1.000
_cell.length_b   1.000
_cell.length_c   1.000
_cell.angle_alpha   90.00
_cell.angle_beta   90.00
_cell.angle_gamma   90.00
#
_symmetry.space_group_name_H-M   'P 1'
#
loop_
_entity.id
_entity.type
_entity.pdbx_description
1 polymer ?
#
loop_
_entity_poly.entity_id
_entity_poly.type
_entity_poly.pdbx_seq_one_letter_code
_entity_poly.pdbx_strand_id
1 'polypeptide(L)'
;MSAEESSEMRAVNARRRAANKEKWRARYIKWSWQFVLAEAFLLALVPPAATAALVLATILTILRFRADKEFTFRHLPFDVPLGLFVLLSALSILVSPDRAFSFYNWYNLVGVYVLTYLVVGQNLRSRQQVKELLVVVGAAAVLVLLYGFYQFLFGIDISAMKWVDGDAFPELRKRVFSTWENPNILAGYLDIIICLAFGLFIKAGTKQKRMVLGGLLAAAAACLAMTYARGACLVIAVIFVAYGMLKDWRVLLVCAVVAAGLLLADPVLYERLSSVFTKVDTSSEMRLAFWESTIAMIQDHPFLGIGWGAYWKVYPEYDFYLQGADILIVHAHNMYLNYAAEIGIPGMLSFMWLFFGSLWLALQQRFLPAEPAVSAPTPFDYNEDGAVDAELKKISDSVQRPEEAPQIPFWQDFIHWEDWRLFSGASLGLGLALISVALNGITDDLLFNIPSSMFLWMLMAFIAALAAFNPPQDDEMEEIPVAAAEEEPAGEEIAAEPTLAEKMKADMDEAQQAAESKSAAESAAEPAEAGETVEKAAEGEAAAAADEEAKNSSEEKQQDDIKDEKEAEVHEKSGEHIKGDH
;
A
#
# COMPACT_ATOMS: atom_id res chain seq x y z
N MET A 1 -30.97 57.98 -2.90
CA MET A 1 -29.81 57.39 -3.59
C MET A 1 -30.06 55.90 -3.78
N SER A 2 -30.44 55.49 -4.98
CA SER A 2 -30.46 54.09 -5.40
C SER A 2 -29.94 54.07 -6.83
N ALA A 3 -28.82 53.41 -7.06
CA ALA A 3 -28.25 53.27 -8.40
C ALA A 3 -28.65 51.91 -8.93
N GLU A 4 -29.56 51.88 -9.91
CA GLU A 4 -29.86 50.65 -10.64
C GLU A 4 -28.62 50.24 -11.43
N GLU A 5 -27.93 49.18 -11.01
CA GLU A 5 -26.84 48.63 -11.81
C GLU A 5 -27.39 48.23 -13.19
N SER A 6 -26.87 48.84 -14.25
CA SER A 6 -27.23 48.48 -15.62
C SER A 6 -26.99 46.99 -15.87
N SER A 7 -27.70 46.40 -16.82
CA SER A 7 -27.50 45.00 -17.24
C SER A 7 -26.03 44.73 -17.58
N GLU A 8 -25.36 45.68 -18.23
CA GLU A 8 -23.94 45.65 -18.54
C GLU A 8 -23.06 45.69 -17.28
N MET A 9 -23.35 46.58 -16.32
CA MET A 9 -22.59 46.67 -15.08
C MET A 9 -22.74 45.39 -14.23
N ARG A 10 -23.94 44.81 -14.19
CA ARG A 10 -24.18 43.49 -13.60
C ARG A 10 -23.41 42.38 -14.33
N ALA A 11 -23.37 42.39 -15.67
CA ALA A 11 -22.59 41.42 -16.44
C ALA A 11 -21.08 41.56 -16.22
N VAL A 12 -20.55 42.78 -16.14
CA VAL A 12 -19.14 43.06 -15.80
C VAL A 12 -18.83 42.61 -14.37
N ASN A 13 -19.70 42.89 -13.41
CA ASN A 13 -19.54 42.46 -12.02
C ASN A 13 -19.66 40.93 -11.87
N ALA A 14 -20.51 40.27 -12.65
CA ALA A 14 -20.56 38.81 -12.73
C ALA A 14 -19.27 38.21 -13.30
N ARG A 15 -18.75 38.73 -14.43
CA ARG A 15 -17.46 38.32 -15.02
C ARG A 15 -16.29 38.52 -14.03
N ARG A 16 -16.25 39.65 -13.32
CA ARG A 16 -15.25 39.93 -12.27
C ARG A 16 -15.35 38.95 -11.09
N ARG A 17 -16.57 38.61 -10.63
CA ARG A 17 -16.78 37.61 -9.59
C ARG A 17 -16.34 36.21 -10.04
N ALA A 18 -16.63 35.80 -11.26
CA ALA A 18 -16.19 34.54 -11.84
C ALA A 18 -14.65 34.45 -11.95
N ALA A 19 -14.00 35.48 -12.52
CA ALA A 19 -12.55 35.53 -12.64
C ALA A 19 -11.84 35.53 -11.27
N ASN A 20 -12.38 36.24 -10.27
CA ASN A 20 -11.87 36.16 -8.90
C ASN A 20 -12.08 34.78 -8.28
N LYS A 21 -13.23 34.11 -8.53
CA LYS A 21 -13.49 32.76 -8.05
C LYS A 21 -12.45 31.77 -8.60
N GLU A 22 -12.18 31.81 -9.90
CA GLU A 22 -11.19 30.93 -10.53
C GLU A 22 -9.77 31.21 -10.03
N LYS A 23 -9.41 32.49 -9.86
CA LYS A 23 -8.14 32.91 -9.26
C LYS A 23 -7.95 32.38 -7.82
N TRP A 24 -9.02 32.32 -7.03
CA TRP A 24 -8.98 31.72 -5.69
C TRP A 24 -8.98 30.20 -5.73
N ARG A 25 -9.75 29.56 -6.61
CA ARG A 25 -9.74 28.10 -6.86
C ARG A 25 -8.33 27.61 -7.19
N ALA A 26 -7.67 28.22 -8.18
CA ALA A 26 -6.30 27.88 -8.55
C ALA A 26 -5.29 28.08 -7.40
N ARG A 27 -5.48 29.11 -6.56
CA ARG A 27 -4.68 29.31 -5.34
C ARG A 27 -4.92 28.22 -4.31
N TYR A 28 -6.16 27.86 -4.00
CA TYR A 28 -6.45 26.80 -3.03
C TYR A 28 -5.91 25.45 -3.47
N ILE A 29 -6.07 25.08 -4.75
CA ILE A 29 -5.49 23.86 -5.34
C ILE A 29 -3.96 23.83 -5.17
N LYS A 30 -3.28 24.93 -5.50
CA LYS A 30 -1.81 25.00 -5.37
C LYS A 30 -1.36 25.01 -3.91
N TRP A 31 -1.99 25.81 -3.06
CA TRP A 31 -1.57 25.97 -1.67
C TRP A 31 -1.87 24.75 -0.81
N SER A 32 -3.04 24.09 -0.96
CA SER A 32 -3.32 22.86 -0.20
C SER A 32 -2.29 21.79 -0.49
N TRP A 33 -1.90 21.64 -1.76
CA TRP A 33 -0.84 20.72 -2.17
C TRP A 33 0.55 21.14 -1.66
N GLN A 34 0.91 22.42 -1.74
CA GLN A 34 2.18 22.90 -1.20
C GLN A 34 2.31 22.70 0.32
N PHE A 35 1.21 22.78 1.09
CA PHE A 35 1.24 22.48 2.51
C PHE A 35 1.26 20.98 2.84
N VAL A 36 0.69 20.11 1.99
CA VAL A 36 0.92 18.65 2.09
C VAL A 36 2.39 18.29 1.82
N LEU A 37 3.03 18.92 0.84
CA LEU A 37 4.47 18.76 0.63
C LEU A 37 5.29 19.33 1.81
N ALA A 38 4.85 20.44 2.42
CA ALA A 38 5.52 20.98 3.60
C ALA A 38 5.37 20.05 4.82
N GLU A 39 4.20 19.46 5.06
CA GLU A 39 3.98 18.42 6.06
C GLU A 39 4.94 17.24 5.83
N ALA A 40 4.92 16.64 4.64
CA ALA A 40 5.76 15.49 4.28
C ALA A 40 7.27 15.77 4.39
N PHE A 41 7.71 17.00 4.12
CA PHE A 41 9.10 17.42 4.26
C PHE A 41 9.50 17.64 5.72
N LEU A 42 8.67 18.37 6.48
CA LEU A 42 8.99 18.82 7.84
C LEU A 42 8.78 17.71 8.87
N LEU A 43 7.96 16.70 8.60
CA LEU A 43 7.64 15.61 9.52
C LEU A 43 8.89 14.95 10.12
N ALA A 44 9.88 14.64 9.27
CA ALA A 44 11.10 13.96 9.69
C ALA A 44 12.21 14.91 10.18
N LEU A 45 11.94 16.22 10.27
CA LEU A 45 12.95 17.26 10.53
C LEU A 45 12.57 18.18 11.70
N VAL A 46 11.31 18.65 11.75
CA VAL A 46 10.73 19.56 12.74
C VAL A 46 9.24 19.22 12.91
N PRO A 47 8.88 18.21 13.74
CA PRO A 47 7.49 17.74 13.86
C PRO A 47 6.44 18.82 14.19
N PRO A 48 6.70 19.82 15.06
CA PRO A 48 5.74 20.91 15.31
C PRO A 48 5.47 21.81 14.10
N ALA A 49 6.40 21.88 13.15
CA ALA A 49 6.20 22.61 11.89
C ALA A 49 5.40 21.77 10.88
N ALA A 50 5.51 20.44 10.96
CA ALA A 50 4.71 19.51 10.15
C ALA A 50 3.23 19.51 10.57
N THR A 51 2.93 19.50 11.88
CA THR A 51 1.54 19.61 12.37
C THR A 51 0.93 20.97 12.04
N ALA A 52 1.70 22.07 12.11
CA ALA A 52 1.26 23.37 11.63
C ALA A 52 0.98 23.39 10.11
N ALA A 53 1.82 22.71 9.30
CA ALA A 53 1.58 22.55 7.88
C ALA A 53 0.32 21.72 7.57
N LEU A 54 0.08 20.62 8.30
CA LEU A 54 -1.14 19.81 8.21
C LEU A 54 -2.40 20.63 8.52
N VAL A 55 -2.40 21.44 9.59
CA VAL A 55 -3.55 22.30 9.93
C VAL A 55 -3.85 23.30 8.80
N LEU A 56 -2.81 23.90 8.20
CA LEU A 56 -2.97 24.79 7.05
C LEU A 56 -3.45 24.05 5.80
N ALA A 57 -2.92 22.85 5.51
CA ALA A 57 -3.37 21.99 4.42
C ALA A 57 -4.84 21.57 4.60
N THR A 58 -5.26 21.24 5.83
CA THR A 58 -6.64 20.92 6.21
C THR A 58 -7.56 22.10 5.91
N ILE A 59 -7.26 23.29 6.44
CA ILE A 59 -8.05 24.51 6.24
C ILE A 59 -8.15 24.84 4.74
N LEU A 60 -7.05 24.76 4.00
CA LEU A 60 -7.03 25.02 2.56
C LEU A 60 -7.80 23.97 1.75
N THR A 61 -7.84 22.71 2.18
CA THR A 61 -8.64 21.65 1.55
C THR A 61 -10.14 21.85 1.80
N ILE A 62 -10.52 22.29 3.00
CA ILE A 62 -11.92 22.66 3.31
C ILE A 62 -12.34 23.92 2.51
N LEU A 63 -11.46 24.92 2.40
CA LEU A 63 -11.71 26.11 1.57
C LEU A 63 -11.79 25.75 0.07
N ARG A 64 -10.96 24.82 -0.41
CA ARG A 64 -11.03 24.25 -1.76
C ARG A 64 -12.40 23.61 -2.01
N PHE A 65 -12.86 22.72 -1.12
CA PHE A 65 -14.17 22.08 -1.20
C PHE A 65 -15.35 23.08 -1.23
N ARG A 66 -15.27 24.17 -0.47
CA ARG A 66 -16.31 25.22 -0.48
C ARG A 66 -16.24 26.16 -1.69
N ALA A 67 -15.10 26.23 -2.39
CA ALA A 67 -14.89 27.10 -3.54
C ALA A 67 -15.07 26.37 -4.88
N ASP A 68 -14.54 25.16 -5.01
CA ASP A 68 -14.49 24.37 -6.23
C ASP A 68 -15.64 23.36 -6.27
N LYS A 69 -16.57 23.51 -7.23
CA LYS A 69 -17.69 22.57 -7.38
C LYS A 69 -17.26 21.22 -7.95
N GLU A 70 -16.14 21.19 -8.67
CA GLU A 70 -15.59 19.95 -9.26
C GLU A 70 -14.78 19.14 -8.24
N PHE A 71 -14.48 19.71 -7.08
CA PHE A 71 -13.75 19.02 -6.01
C PHE A 71 -14.72 18.32 -5.07
N THR A 72 -15.21 17.14 -5.47
CA THR A 72 -15.85 16.19 -4.54
C THR A 72 -14.79 15.51 -3.66
N PHE A 73 -15.12 15.18 -2.42
CA PHE A 73 -14.36 14.19 -1.66
C PHE A 73 -14.53 12.82 -2.34
N ARG A 74 -13.44 12.12 -2.62
CA ARG A 74 -13.51 10.72 -3.10
C ARG A 74 -13.63 9.78 -1.91
N HIS A 75 -14.34 8.67 -2.08
CA HIS A 75 -14.17 7.54 -1.15
C HIS A 75 -12.77 6.93 -1.36
N LEU A 76 -12.04 6.71 -0.28
CA LEU A 76 -10.80 5.96 -0.25
C LEU A 76 -11.11 4.52 0.21
N PRO A 77 -10.37 3.49 -0.24
CA PRO A 77 -10.66 2.08 0.07
C PRO A 77 -10.80 1.74 1.57
N PHE A 78 -10.23 2.55 2.46
CA PHE A 78 -10.20 2.29 3.91
C PHE A 78 -10.95 3.33 4.76
N ASP A 79 -11.83 4.16 4.17
CA ASP A 79 -12.64 5.12 4.93
C ASP A 79 -13.57 4.44 5.96
N VAL A 80 -13.99 3.19 5.72
CA VAL A 80 -14.83 2.40 6.64
C VAL A 80 -14.05 1.92 7.89
N PRO A 81 -12.94 1.16 7.81
CA PRO A 81 -12.15 0.81 8.98
C PRO A 81 -11.56 2.04 9.69
N LEU A 82 -11.24 3.11 8.96
CA LEU A 82 -10.91 4.41 9.53
C LEU A 82 -12.03 4.95 10.44
N GLY A 83 -13.27 4.99 9.94
CA GLY A 83 -14.42 5.44 10.72
C GLY A 83 -14.69 4.58 11.95
N LEU A 84 -14.53 3.25 11.83
CA LEU A 84 -14.63 2.32 12.95
C LEU A 84 -13.53 2.54 13.99
N PHE A 85 -12.28 2.73 13.57
CA PHE A 85 -11.17 3.03 14.48
C PHE A 85 -11.39 4.33 15.25
N VAL A 86 -11.81 5.40 14.56
CA VAL A 86 -12.13 6.70 15.20
C VAL A 86 -13.28 6.55 16.20
N LEU A 87 -14.32 5.79 15.86
CA LEU A 87 -15.45 5.53 16.75
C LEU A 87 -15.06 4.71 17.98
N LEU A 88 -14.37 3.59 17.81
CA LEU A 88 -14.03 2.67 18.90
C LEU A 88 -12.96 3.27 19.82
N SER A 89 -11.95 3.97 19.27
CA SER A 89 -11.00 4.73 20.08
C SER A 89 -11.68 5.88 20.85
N ALA A 90 -12.68 6.56 20.29
CA ALA A 90 -13.46 7.56 21.01
C ALA A 90 -14.30 6.94 22.15
N LEU A 91 -14.88 5.74 21.93
CA LEU A 91 -15.67 5.04 22.96
C LEU A 91 -14.81 4.56 24.13
N SER A 92 -13.55 4.20 23.91
CA SER A 92 -12.60 3.83 24.97
C SER A 92 -12.46 4.92 26.06
N ILE A 93 -12.55 6.20 25.67
CA ILE A 93 -12.44 7.37 26.57
C ILE A 93 -13.52 7.34 27.66
N LEU A 94 -14.66 6.69 27.42
CA LEU A 94 -15.74 6.57 28.40
C LEU A 94 -15.38 5.64 29.56
N VAL A 95 -14.51 4.65 29.32
CA VAL A 95 -14.02 3.68 30.33
C VAL A 95 -12.78 4.20 31.06
N SER A 96 -12.01 5.10 30.43
CA SER A 96 -10.77 5.65 30.98
C SER A 96 -10.85 6.13 32.44
N PRO A 97 -9.89 5.72 33.31
CA PRO A 97 -9.67 6.31 34.63
C PRO A 97 -9.33 7.81 34.59
N ASP A 98 -9.01 8.35 33.42
CA ASP A 98 -8.80 9.78 33.20
C ASP A 98 -9.41 10.24 31.87
N ARG A 99 -10.74 10.40 31.86
CA ARG A 99 -11.48 10.83 30.66
C ARG A 99 -10.99 12.18 30.11
N ALA A 100 -10.46 13.07 30.94
CA ALA A 100 -9.95 14.36 30.51
C ALA A 100 -8.59 14.21 29.80
N PHE A 101 -7.65 13.47 30.39
CA PHE A 101 -6.36 13.15 29.77
C PHE A 101 -6.55 12.30 28.50
N SER A 102 -7.34 11.23 28.54
CA SER A 102 -7.61 10.38 27.38
C SER A 102 -8.30 11.14 26.25
N PHE A 103 -9.24 12.06 26.53
CA PHE A 103 -9.81 12.92 25.49
C PHE A 103 -8.77 13.87 24.89
N TYR A 104 -7.94 14.50 25.73
CA TYR A 104 -6.86 15.37 25.27
C TYR A 104 -5.86 14.63 24.38
N ASN A 105 -5.42 13.45 24.82
CA ASN A 105 -4.46 12.62 24.10
C ASN A 105 -5.07 12.10 22.78
N TRP A 106 -6.33 11.62 22.82
CA TRP A 106 -7.05 11.14 21.64
C TRP A 106 -7.23 12.23 20.58
N TYR A 107 -7.73 13.42 20.92
CA TYR A 107 -7.98 14.44 19.89
C TYR A 107 -6.67 14.95 19.26
N ASN A 108 -5.57 15.00 20.02
CA ASN A 108 -4.27 15.39 19.48
C ASN A 108 -3.67 14.29 18.59
N LEU A 109 -3.60 13.04 19.06
CA LEU A 109 -2.98 11.95 18.30
C LEU A 109 -3.88 11.47 17.16
N VAL A 110 -5.05 10.89 17.47
CA VAL A 110 -5.98 10.35 16.46
C VAL A 110 -6.44 11.46 15.52
N GLY A 111 -6.70 12.67 16.03
CA GLY A 111 -7.07 13.82 15.19
C GLY A 111 -5.99 14.17 14.16
N VAL A 112 -4.71 14.25 14.56
CA VAL A 112 -3.60 14.49 13.62
C VAL A 112 -3.46 13.33 12.62
N TYR A 113 -3.49 12.08 13.07
CA TYR A 113 -3.31 10.91 12.21
C TYR A 113 -4.40 10.81 11.12
N VAL A 114 -5.67 10.98 11.53
CA VAL A 114 -6.84 10.98 10.64
C VAL A 114 -6.77 12.16 9.65
N LEU A 115 -6.37 13.35 10.12
CA LEU A 115 -6.19 14.51 9.25
C LEU A 115 -5.07 14.29 8.22
N THR A 116 -3.90 13.77 8.60
CA THR A 116 -2.84 13.42 7.64
C THR A 116 -3.37 12.46 6.58
N TYR A 117 -4.06 11.38 6.98
CA TYR A 117 -4.59 10.41 6.02
C TYR A 117 -5.60 11.06 5.05
N LEU A 118 -6.57 11.81 5.57
CA LEU A 118 -7.60 12.45 4.74
C LEU A 118 -7.02 13.55 3.84
N VAL A 119 -6.11 14.39 4.34
CA VAL A 119 -5.59 15.54 3.57
C VAL A 119 -4.63 15.08 2.48
N VAL A 120 -3.74 14.13 2.75
CA VAL A 120 -2.91 13.47 1.72
C VAL A 120 -3.82 12.74 0.71
N GLY A 121 -4.70 11.87 1.22
CA GLY A 121 -5.59 11.02 0.43
C GLY A 121 -6.57 11.78 -0.45
N GLN A 122 -6.95 13.01 -0.09
CA GLN A 122 -7.84 13.84 -0.91
C GLN A 122 -7.12 14.81 -1.86
N ASN A 123 -5.87 15.21 -1.56
CA ASN A 123 -5.13 16.11 -2.44
C ASN A 123 -4.28 15.40 -3.51
N LEU A 124 -3.83 14.16 -3.27
CA LEU A 124 -3.00 13.39 -4.21
C LEU A 124 -3.83 12.86 -5.41
N ARG A 125 -4.03 13.69 -6.44
CA ARG A 125 -4.92 13.39 -7.59
C ARG A 125 -4.23 13.43 -8.97
N SER A 126 -2.91 13.60 -9.05
CA SER A 126 -2.18 13.50 -10.33
C SER A 126 -0.83 12.79 -10.21
N ARG A 127 -0.34 12.30 -11.36
CA ARG A 127 0.94 11.57 -11.48
C ARG A 127 2.15 12.43 -11.08
N GLN A 128 2.12 13.71 -11.41
CA GLN A 128 3.13 14.68 -10.99
C GLN A 128 3.14 14.90 -9.46
N GLN A 129 1.98 14.82 -8.79
CA GLN A 129 1.92 14.95 -7.33
C GLN A 129 2.54 13.71 -6.62
N VAL A 130 2.32 12.51 -7.15
CA VAL A 130 2.99 11.27 -6.66
C VAL A 130 4.51 11.43 -6.70
N LYS A 131 5.04 11.92 -7.82
CA LYS A 131 6.46 12.21 -8.02
C LYS A 131 6.98 13.30 -7.07
N GLU A 132 6.25 14.40 -6.90
CA GLU A 132 6.63 15.50 -5.99
C GLU A 132 6.69 15.02 -4.53
N LEU A 133 5.73 14.20 -4.09
CA LEU A 133 5.74 13.61 -2.75
C LEU A 133 6.96 12.70 -2.52
N LEU A 134 7.25 11.80 -3.47
CA LEU A 134 8.42 10.91 -3.39
C LEU A 134 9.75 11.69 -3.37
N VAL A 135 9.87 12.73 -4.19
CA VAL A 135 11.06 13.62 -4.19
C VAL A 135 11.20 14.36 -2.87
N VAL A 136 10.09 14.83 -2.28
CA VAL A 136 10.09 15.52 -0.99
C VAL A 136 10.45 14.59 0.18
N VAL A 137 9.86 13.39 0.25
CA VAL A 137 10.19 12.39 1.27
C VAL A 137 11.66 11.95 1.14
N GLY A 138 12.15 11.76 -0.09
CA GLY A 138 13.56 11.46 -0.36
C GLY A 138 14.50 12.61 0.01
N ALA A 139 14.11 13.87 -0.21
CA ALA A 139 14.90 15.04 0.17
C ALA A 139 14.96 15.21 1.70
N ALA A 140 13.85 14.98 2.41
CA ALA A 140 13.84 14.95 3.87
C ALA A 140 14.75 13.82 4.39
N ALA A 141 14.65 12.62 3.82
CA ALA A 141 15.52 11.49 4.19
C ALA A 141 17.00 11.79 4.00
N VAL A 142 17.40 12.43 2.90
CA VAL A 142 18.80 12.85 2.68
C VAL A 142 19.28 13.81 3.78
N LEU A 143 18.44 14.74 4.25
CA LEU A 143 18.79 15.62 5.37
C LEU A 143 18.89 14.87 6.70
N VAL A 144 17.99 13.92 6.98
CA VAL A 144 18.08 13.02 8.15
C VAL A 144 19.37 12.19 8.12
N LEU A 145 19.78 11.69 6.95
CA LEU A 145 21.03 10.93 6.79
C LEU A 145 22.27 11.82 6.99
N LEU A 146 22.31 13.01 6.39
CA LEU A 146 23.41 13.95 6.55
C LEU A 146 23.57 14.38 8.02
N TYR A 147 22.48 14.63 8.73
CA TYR A 147 22.54 14.98 10.16
C TYR A 147 22.89 13.77 11.04
N GLY A 148 22.45 12.56 10.69
CA GLY A 148 22.86 11.32 11.37
C GLY A 148 24.36 11.04 11.24
N PHE A 149 24.92 11.18 10.03
CA PHE A 149 26.37 11.08 9.82
C PHE A 149 27.15 12.21 10.51
N TYR A 150 26.60 13.43 10.56
CA TYR A 150 27.17 14.52 11.34
C TYR A 150 27.25 14.17 12.83
N GLN A 151 26.18 13.65 13.44
CA GLN A 151 26.19 13.17 14.83
C GLN A 151 27.27 12.10 15.05
N PHE A 152 27.36 11.12 14.16
CA PHE A 152 28.34 10.03 14.26
C PHE A 152 29.79 10.51 14.18
N LEU A 153 30.09 11.44 13.26
CA LEU A 153 31.44 11.94 13.02
C LEU A 153 31.92 12.95 14.07
N PHE A 154 31.03 13.82 14.54
CA PHE A 154 31.39 14.90 15.47
C PHE A 154 31.10 14.56 16.95
N GLY A 155 30.44 13.43 17.23
CA GLY A 155 30.30 12.90 18.58
C GLY A 155 29.58 13.84 19.53
N ILE A 156 28.38 14.30 19.15
CA ILE A 156 27.54 15.12 20.04
C ILE A 156 27.28 14.33 21.33
N ASP A 157 27.73 14.84 22.46
CA ASP A 157 27.63 14.13 23.74
C ASP A 157 26.16 14.04 24.19
N ILE A 158 25.63 12.82 24.16
CA ILE A 158 24.20 12.51 24.39
C ILE A 158 23.86 12.52 25.89
N SER A 159 24.81 12.76 26.79
CA SER A 159 24.62 12.80 28.25
C SER A 159 23.58 13.82 28.76
N ALA A 160 23.14 14.77 27.92
CA ALA A 160 22.03 15.68 28.22
C ALA A 160 20.63 15.12 27.90
N MET A 161 20.51 13.98 27.21
CA MET A 161 19.22 13.37 26.87
C MET A 161 18.83 12.29 27.89
N LYS A 162 17.67 12.50 28.53
CA LYS A 162 17.21 11.89 29.79
C LYS A 162 16.86 10.38 29.76
N TRP A 163 17.35 9.63 28.77
CA TRP A 163 16.88 8.27 28.46
C TRP A 163 17.86 7.14 28.78
N VAL A 164 19.11 7.45 29.17
CA VAL A 164 20.13 6.45 29.55
C VAL A 164 21.07 7.02 30.62
N ASP A 165 21.31 6.27 31.70
CA ASP A 165 22.45 6.52 32.60
C ASP A 165 23.77 6.25 31.87
N GLY A 166 24.36 7.31 31.32
CA GLY A 166 25.55 7.20 30.47
C GLY A 166 26.75 6.55 31.16
N ASP A 167 26.86 6.64 32.49
CA ASP A 167 27.93 6.03 33.30
C ASP A 167 27.73 4.53 33.51
N ALA A 168 26.52 4.00 33.40
CA ALA A 168 26.24 2.55 33.43
C ALA A 168 26.46 1.88 32.07
N PHE A 169 26.20 2.59 30.96
CA PHE A 169 26.20 2.00 29.60
C PHE A 169 27.03 2.80 28.59
N PRO A 170 28.37 2.73 28.62
CA PRO A 170 29.25 3.53 27.76
C PRO A 170 29.12 3.23 26.25
N GLU A 171 28.60 2.07 25.85
CA GLU A 171 28.31 1.75 24.45
C GLU A 171 27.10 2.52 23.90
N LEU A 172 26.09 2.81 24.75
CA LEU A 172 24.88 3.54 24.32
C LEU A 172 25.16 5.00 23.97
N ARG A 173 26.25 5.60 24.48
CA ARG A 173 26.68 6.98 24.18
C ARG A 173 27.03 7.24 22.70
N LYS A 174 26.99 6.22 21.83
CA LYS A 174 27.42 6.29 20.42
C LYS A 174 26.35 5.88 19.40
N ARG A 175 25.08 5.77 19.83
CA ARG A 175 23.94 5.48 18.93
C ARG A 175 23.50 6.75 18.20
N VAL A 176 23.36 6.68 16.88
CA VAL A 176 22.81 7.78 16.08
C VAL A 176 21.29 7.84 16.23
N PHE A 177 20.74 9.06 16.39
CA PHE A 177 19.30 9.33 16.47
C PHE A 177 18.84 10.40 15.46
N SER A 178 19.77 11.20 14.93
CA SER A 178 19.53 12.28 13.97
C SER A 178 18.47 13.27 14.48
N THR A 179 17.48 13.63 13.67
CA THR A 179 16.35 14.51 14.00
C THR A 179 15.26 13.82 14.83
N TRP A 180 15.35 12.51 15.06
CA TRP A 180 14.39 11.73 15.81
C TRP A 180 14.92 11.51 17.23
N GLU A 181 14.09 11.73 18.26
CA GLU A 181 14.57 11.78 19.66
C GLU A 181 15.07 10.44 20.24
N ASN A 182 14.91 9.33 19.50
CA ASN A 182 15.31 7.99 19.92
C ASN A 182 15.86 7.19 18.70
N PRO A 183 17.04 6.54 18.81
CA PRO A 183 17.63 5.71 17.74
C PRO A 183 16.72 4.62 17.15
N ASN A 184 15.82 4.03 17.93
CA ASN A 184 14.89 3.01 17.44
C ASN A 184 13.84 3.62 16.48
N ILE A 185 13.38 4.83 16.78
CA ILE A 185 12.39 5.54 15.95
C ILE A 185 13.05 6.04 14.65
N LEU A 186 14.31 6.50 14.73
CA LEU A 186 15.12 6.75 13.53
C LEU A 186 15.24 5.46 12.69
N ALA A 187 15.56 4.33 13.30
CA ALA A 187 15.70 3.07 12.59
C ALA A 187 14.40 2.65 11.87
N GLY A 188 13.25 2.77 12.54
CA GLY A 188 11.94 2.53 11.93
C GLY A 188 11.60 3.47 10.77
N TYR A 189 12.04 4.73 10.83
CA TYR A 189 11.96 5.65 9.69
C TYR A 189 12.89 5.24 8.54
N LEU A 190 14.14 4.85 8.84
CA LEU A 190 15.12 4.40 7.85
C LEU A 190 14.68 3.12 7.14
N ASP A 191 14.07 2.17 7.85
CA ASP A 191 13.46 0.97 7.28
C ASP A 191 12.46 1.29 6.15
N ILE A 192 11.54 2.22 6.41
CA ILE A 192 10.55 2.69 5.43
C ILE A 192 11.24 3.34 4.23
N ILE A 193 12.26 4.18 4.46
CA ILE A 193 13.03 4.82 3.38
C ILE A 193 13.80 3.79 2.55
N ILE A 194 14.38 2.76 3.18
CA ILE A 194 15.05 1.65 2.50
C ILE A 194 14.06 0.89 1.61
N CYS A 195 12.89 0.52 2.14
CA CYS A 195 11.86 -0.17 1.36
C CYS A 195 11.35 0.68 0.17
N LEU A 196 11.08 1.97 0.37
CA LEU A 196 10.69 2.90 -0.69
C LEU A 196 11.77 3.06 -1.77
N ALA A 197 13.03 3.28 -1.37
CA ALA A 197 14.15 3.41 -2.29
C ALA A 197 14.43 2.10 -3.04
N PHE A 198 14.24 0.94 -2.41
CA PHE A 198 14.40 -0.38 -3.02
C PHE A 198 13.33 -0.68 -4.06
N GLY A 199 12.05 -0.41 -3.76
CA GLY A 199 10.96 -0.56 -4.73
C GLY A 199 11.18 0.27 -5.99
N LEU A 200 11.58 1.54 -5.82
CA LEU A 200 11.95 2.42 -6.93
C LEU A 200 13.23 1.95 -7.65
N PHE A 201 14.24 1.43 -6.94
CA PHE A 201 15.50 0.94 -7.52
C PHE A 201 15.27 -0.26 -8.46
N ILE A 202 14.45 -1.23 -8.04
CA ILE A 202 14.11 -2.41 -8.86
C ILE A 202 13.39 -1.98 -10.16
N LYS A 203 12.50 -1.00 -10.09
CA LYS A 203 11.72 -0.51 -11.24
C LYS A 203 12.40 0.64 -12.02
N ALA A 204 13.59 1.08 -11.60
CA ALA A 204 14.33 2.14 -12.26
C ALA A 204 14.81 1.72 -13.67
N GLY A 205 14.39 2.49 -14.69
CA GLY A 205 14.68 2.20 -16.10
C GLY A 205 16.12 2.49 -16.56
N THR A 206 16.85 3.39 -15.88
CA THR A 206 18.20 3.81 -16.29
C THR A 206 19.26 3.52 -15.22
N LYS A 207 20.51 3.38 -15.65
CA LYS A 207 21.66 3.13 -14.76
C LYS A 207 21.87 4.29 -13.78
N GLN A 208 21.64 5.52 -14.23
CA GLN A 208 21.73 6.76 -13.47
C GLN A 208 20.74 6.75 -12.30
N LYS A 209 19.45 6.46 -12.56
CA LYS A 209 18.42 6.30 -11.51
C LYS A 209 18.80 5.22 -10.50
N ARG A 210 19.33 4.08 -10.96
CA ARG A 210 19.82 3.00 -10.08
C ARG A 210 21.02 3.43 -9.24
N MET A 211 21.96 4.21 -9.78
CA MET A 211 23.10 4.73 -9.01
C MET A 211 22.67 5.70 -7.90
N VAL A 212 21.71 6.58 -8.15
CA VAL A 212 21.18 7.50 -7.12
C VAL A 212 20.45 6.73 -6.02
N LEU A 213 19.51 5.85 -6.39
CA LEU A 213 18.72 5.07 -5.43
C LEU A 213 19.57 4.04 -4.69
N GLY A 214 20.56 3.44 -5.34
CA GLY A 214 21.57 2.58 -4.71
C GLY A 214 22.48 3.34 -3.73
N GLY A 215 22.85 4.58 -4.04
CA GLY A 215 23.58 5.46 -3.11
C GLY A 215 22.72 5.83 -1.88
N LEU A 216 21.44 6.14 -2.08
CA LEU A 216 20.50 6.39 -0.99
C LEU A 216 20.29 5.13 -0.12
N LEU A 217 20.14 3.95 -0.74
CA LEU A 217 20.04 2.67 -0.03
C LEU A 217 21.29 2.38 0.81
N ALA A 218 22.49 2.54 0.24
CA ALA A 218 23.75 2.32 0.96
C ALA A 218 23.92 3.30 2.12
N ALA A 219 23.58 4.59 1.92
CA ALA A 219 23.60 5.59 2.98
C ALA A 219 22.57 5.29 4.09
N ALA A 220 21.35 4.89 3.73
CA ALA A 220 20.31 4.54 4.69
C ALA A 220 20.66 3.29 5.49
N ALA A 221 21.18 2.23 4.85
CA ALA A 221 21.65 1.02 5.53
C ALA A 221 22.86 1.29 6.45
N ALA A 222 23.80 2.16 6.04
CA ALA A 222 24.91 2.57 6.88
C ALA A 222 24.45 3.36 8.12
N CYS A 223 23.52 4.31 7.95
CA CYS A 223 22.94 5.06 9.07
C CYS A 223 22.11 4.14 10.00
N LEU A 224 21.35 3.19 9.44
CA LEU A 224 20.60 2.18 10.18
C LEU A 224 21.53 1.36 11.09
N ALA A 225 22.66 0.88 10.56
CA ALA A 225 23.67 0.18 11.35
C ALA A 225 24.25 1.06 12.49
N MET A 226 24.44 2.36 12.25
CA MET A 226 24.90 3.32 13.28
C MET A 226 23.85 3.63 14.37
N THR A 227 22.58 3.26 14.18
CA THR A 227 21.57 3.32 15.26
C THR A 227 21.72 2.20 16.29
N TYR A 228 22.41 1.10 15.94
CA TYR A 228 22.44 -0.17 16.70
C TYR A 228 21.04 -0.73 17.05
N ALA A 229 19.98 -0.34 16.32
CA ALA A 229 18.63 -0.86 16.51
C ALA A 229 18.49 -2.26 15.89
N ARG A 230 18.80 -3.28 16.71
CA ARG A 230 18.86 -4.70 16.31
C ARG A 230 17.59 -5.21 15.63
N GLY A 231 16.41 -4.82 16.11
CA GLY A 231 15.11 -5.19 15.55
C GLY A 231 15.00 -4.78 14.08
N ALA A 232 15.06 -3.48 13.81
CA ALA A 232 15.03 -2.92 12.45
C ALA A 232 16.10 -3.52 11.51
N CYS A 233 17.35 -3.68 12.00
CA CYS A 233 18.42 -4.33 11.22
C CYS A 233 18.05 -5.77 10.82
N LEU A 234 17.44 -6.55 11.73
CA LEU A 234 16.97 -7.90 11.46
C LEU A 234 15.73 -7.90 10.55
N VAL A 235 14.81 -6.95 10.71
CA VAL A 235 13.61 -6.81 9.88
C VAL A 235 13.97 -6.54 8.42
N ILE A 236 14.87 -5.60 8.14
CA ILE A 236 15.34 -5.34 6.76
C ILE A 236 16.09 -6.55 6.18
N ALA A 237 16.89 -7.26 6.99
CA ALA A 237 17.54 -8.50 6.56
C ALA A 237 16.51 -9.58 6.19
N VAL A 238 15.47 -9.78 7.01
CA VAL A 238 14.36 -10.71 6.73
C VAL A 238 13.60 -10.30 5.46
N ILE A 239 13.32 -9.01 5.27
CA ILE A 239 12.61 -8.51 4.08
C ILE A 239 13.43 -8.75 2.80
N PHE A 240 14.73 -8.44 2.79
CA PHE A 240 15.59 -8.68 1.62
C PHE A 240 15.84 -10.17 1.36
N VAL A 241 15.93 -11.01 2.39
CA VAL A 241 16.00 -12.48 2.23
C VAL A 241 14.69 -13.03 1.68
N ALA A 242 13.54 -12.66 2.24
CA ALA A 242 12.23 -13.10 1.76
C ALA A 242 11.97 -12.63 0.31
N TYR A 243 12.26 -11.37 -0.01
CA TYR A 243 12.18 -10.87 -1.39
C TYR A 243 13.13 -11.61 -2.33
N GLY A 244 14.35 -11.90 -1.86
CA GLY A 244 15.34 -12.65 -2.63
C GLY A 244 14.92 -14.09 -2.92
N MET A 245 14.31 -14.77 -1.95
CA MET A 245 13.79 -16.13 -2.12
C MET A 245 12.53 -16.19 -2.98
N LEU A 246 11.65 -15.18 -2.90
CA LEU A 246 10.32 -15.20 -3.51
C LEU A 246 10.19 -14.43 -4.83
N LYS A 247 11.16 -13.56 -5.19
CA LYS A 247 11.07 -12.66 -6.37
C LYS A 247 12.36 -12.54 -7.20
N ASP A 248 13.53 -12.24 -6.61
CA ASP A 248 14.80 -12.21 -7.36
C ASP A 248 15.99 -12.66 -6.50
N TRP A 249 16.45 -13.90 -6.75
CA TRP A 249 17.58 -14.54 -6.08
C TRP A 249 18.90 -13.75 -6.16
N ARG A 250 19.04 -12.82 -7.11
CA ARG A 250 20.19 -11.92 -7.19
C ARG A 250 20.30 -11.00 -5.96
N VAL A 251 19.18 -10.70 -5.30
CA VAL A 251 19.18 -9.95 -4.04
C VAL A 251 19.89 -10.75 -2.93
N LEU A 252 19.73 -12.09 -2.90
CA LEU A 252 20.46 -12.96 -1.99
C LEU A 252 21.97 -12.92 -2.26
N LEU A 253 22.40 -12.89 -3.53
CA LEU A 253 23.82 -12.71 -3.87
C LEU A 253 24.36 -11.36 -3.36
N VAL A 254 23.61 -10.27 -3.53
CA VAL A 254 24.02 -8.95 -3.03
C VAL A 254 24.12 -8.96 -1.50
N CYS A 255 23.12 -9.51 -0.80
CA CYS A 255 23.16 -9.67 0.66
C CYS A 255 24.35 -10.52 1.12
N ALA A 256 24.64 -11.64 0.44
CA ALA A 256 25.78 -12.50 0.76
C ALA A 256 27.13 -11.81 0.51
N VAL A 257 27.27 -11.05 -0.58
CA VAL A 257 28.49 -10.27 -0.88
C VAL A 257 28.67 -9.12 0.11
N VAL A 258 27.60 -8.43 0.51
CA VAL A 258 27.65 -7.40 1.56
C VAL A 258 28.04 -8.00 2.90
N ALA A 259 27.41 -9.12 3.31
CA ALA A 259 27.76 -9.82 4.54
C ALA A 259 29.23 -10.28 4.54
N ALA A 260 29.69 -10.95 3.47
CA ALA A 260 31.08 -11.37 3.32
C ALA A 260 32.06 -10.17 3.34
N GLY A 261 31.70 -9.05 2.71
CA GLY A 261 32.47 -7.82 2.74
C GLY A 261 32.60 -7.24 4.16
N LEU A 262 31.51 -7.22 4.93
CA LEU A 262 31.51 -6.77 6.33
C LEU A 262 32.32 -7.70 7.25
N LEU A 263 32.26 -9.02 7.04
CA LEU A 263 33.08 -10.01 7.75
C LEU A 263 34.59 -9.87 7.46
N LEU A 264 34.96 -9.35 6.29
CA LEU A 264 36.35 -9.22 5.83
C LEU A 264 36.97 -7.83 6.04
N ALA A 265 36.17 -6.80 6.35
CA ALA A 265 36.62 -5.41 6.36
C ALA A 265 37.46 -5.04 7.59
N ASP A 266 37.00 -5.36 8.80
CA ASP A 266 37.66 -5.01 10.08
C ASP A 266 37.09 -5.89 11.23
N PRO A 267 37.93 -6.58 12.04
CA PRO A 267 37.48 -7.25 13.25
C PRO A 267 36.66 -6.38 14.22
N VAL A 268 36.95 -5.07 14.31
CA VAL A 268 36.20 -4.11 15.15
C VAL A 268 34.81 -3.84 14.58
N LEU A 269 34.65 -3.87 13.24
CA LEU A 269 33.34 -3.81 12.60
C LEU A 269 32.58 -5.13 12.77
N TYR A 270 33.27 -6.27 12.70
CA TYR A 270 32.70 -7.58 13.00
C TYR A 270 32.18 -7.68 14.45
N GLU A 271 32.95 -7.27 15.45
CA GLU A 271 32.50 -7.26 16.85
C GLU A 271 31.25 -6.38 17.05
N ARG A 272 31.23 -5.18 16.45
CA ARG A 272 30.07 -4.27 16.49
C ARG A 272 28.82 -4.74 15.75
N LEU A 273 28.98 -5.56 14.72
CA LEU A 273 27.86 -6.15 13.98
C LEU A 273 27.42 -7.49 14.57
N SER A 274 28.34 -8.25 15.16
CA SER A 274 28.02 -9.49 15.88
C SER A 274 27.27 -9.19 17.18
N SER A 275 27.64 -8.16 17.95
CA SER A 275 26.87 -7.72 19.13
C SER A 275 25.43 -7.28 18.82
N VAL A 276 25.17 -6.86 17.57
CA VAL A 276 23.82 -6.58 17.04
C VAL A 276 22.98 -7.86 16.83
N PHE A 277 23.58 -9.05 16.78
CA PHE A 277 22.88 -10.32 16.55
C PHE A 277 23.07 -11.41 17.63
N THR A 278 24.14 -11.38 18.43
CA THR A 278 24.49 -12.52 19.32
C THR A 278 24.22 -12.30 20.81
N LYS A 279 23.85 -11.09 21.23
CA LYS A 279 23.68 -10.74 22.64
C LYS A 279 22.19 -10.68 23.01
N VAL A 280 21.75 -11.66 23.80
CA VAL A 280 20.45 -11.61 24.51
C VAL A 280 20.61 -10.62 25.65
N ASP A 281 19.92 -9.49 25.56
CA ASP A 281 19.96 -8.42 26.56
C ASP A 281 18.68 -8.42 27.41
N THR A 282 18.79 -7.88 28.63
CA THR A 282 17.70 -7.54 29.56
C THR A 282 16.54 -6.78 28.92
N SER A 283 16.80 -6.04 27.83
CA SER A 283 15.78 -5.36 27.03
C SER A 283 14.76 -6.31 26.39
N SER A 284 15.12 -7.56 26.06
CA SER A 284 14.20 -8.57 25.55
C SER A 284 13.39 -9.22 26.67
N GLU A 285 14.00 -9.43 27.83
CA GLU A 285 13.35 -10.02 29.01
C GLU A 285 12.28 -9.06 29.57
N MET A 286 12.59 -7.76 29.66
CA MET A 286 11.60 -6.74 30.06
C MET A 286 10.40 -6.66 29.11
N ARG A 287 10.58 -6.87 27.79
CA ARG A 287 9.44 -6.91 26.85
C ARG A 287 8.48 -8.05 27.16
N LEU A 288 8.99 -9.25 27.46
CA LEU A 288 8.14 -10.39 27.79
C LEU A 288 7.32 -10.13 29.06
N ALA A 289 7.94 -9.53 30.09
CA ALA A 289 7.24 -9.06 31.28
C ALA A 289 6.14 -8.04 30.95
N PHE A 290 6.44 -7.02 30.13
CA PHE A 290 5.43 -6.04 29.70
C PHE A 290 4.28 -6.67 28.92
N TRP A 291 4.55 -7.66 28.08
CA TRP A 291 3.52 -8.35 27.30
C TRP A 291 2.59 -9.17 28.19
N GLU A 292 3.12 -9.85 29.21
CA GLU A 292 2.30 -10.62 30.17
C GLU A 292 1.38 -9.71 31.00
N SER A 293 1.91 -8.60 31.53
CA SER A 293 1.10 -7.53 32.16
C SER A 293 0.04 -6.96 31.21
N THR A 294 0.38 -6.75 29.93
CA THR A 294 -0.58 -6.25 28.93
C THR A 294 -1.66 -7.29 28.60
N ILE A 295 -1.32 -8.58 28.57
CA ILE A 295 -2.28 -9.65 28.29
C ILE A 295 -3.31 -9.76 29.42
N ALA A 296 -2.91 -9.63 30.69
CA ALA A 296 -3.83 -9.55 31.82
C ALA A 296 -4.77 -8.32 31.70
N MET A 297 -4.21 -7.14 31.40
CA MET A 297 -4.98 -5.92 31.16
C MET A 297 -5.99 -6.04 29.99
N ILE A 298 -5.67 -6.81 28.95
CA ILE A 298 -6.59 -7.13 27.84
C ILE A 298 -7.68 -8.11 28.29
N GLN A 299 -7.38 -9.07 29.17
CA GLN A 299 -8.34 -10.05 29.68
C GLN A 299 -9.43 -9.40 30.55
N ASP A 300 -9.07 -8.38 31.34
CA ASP A 300 -10.02 -7.63 32.17
C ASP A 300 -10.80 -6.56 31.37
N HIS A 301 -10.23 -6.00 30.30
CA HIS A 301 -10.85 -4.93 29.51
C HIS A 301 -11.04 -5.22 27.98
N PRO A 302 -11.51 -6.42 27.56
CA PRO A 302 -11.38 -6.89 26.17
C PRO A 302 -12.19 -6.12 25.13
N PHE A 303 -13.26 -5.41 25.50
CA PHE A 303 -14.21 -4.82 24.54
C PHE A 303 -13.97 -3.35 24.19
N LEU A 304 -13.60 -2.52 25.18
CA LEU A 304 -13.37 -1.08 25.00
C LEU A 304 -11.96 -0.66 25.42
N GLY A 305 -11.18 -1.58 26.01
CA GLY A 305 -9.88 -1.28 26.59
C GLY A 305 -9.97 -0.43 27.85
N ILE A 306 -8.79 -0.04 28.35
CA ILE A 306 -8.60 0.86 29.49
C ILE A 306 -8.77 2.34 29.12
N GLY A 307 -8.98 2.68 27.84
CA GLY A 307 -9.05 4.04 27.34
C GLY A 307 -7.77 4.50 26.63
N TRP A 308 -7.94 5.25 25.53
CA TRP A 308 -6.84 5.80 24.73
C TRP A 308 -5.80 6.54 25.60
N GLY A 309 -4.54 6.15 25.46
CA GLY A 309 -3.39 6.69 26.18
C GLY A 309 -3.36 6.45 27.69
N ALA A 310 -4.28 5.66 28.26
CA ALA A 310 -4.35 5.42 29.70
C ALA A 310 -3.31 4.40 30.22
N TYR A 311 -2.54 3.76 29.33
CA TYR A 311 -1.64 2.65 29.64
C TYR A 311 -0.74 2.92 30.87
N TRP A 312 -0.04 4.06 30.89
CA TRP A 312 0.84 4.44 32.00
C TRP A 312 0.16 4.60 33.36
N LYS A 313 -1.16 4.88 33.36
CA LYS A 313 -1.95 5.10 34.58
C LYS A 313 -2.53 3.79 35.14
N VAL A 314 -2.67 2.75 34.30
CA VAL A 314 -3.24 1.45 34.66
C VAL A 314 -2.16 0.37 34.79
N TYR A 315 -1.06 0.45 34.05
CA TYR A 315 0.06 -0.49 34.13
C TYR A 315 0.54 -0.81 35.56
N PRO A 316 0.61 0.14 36.52
CA PRO A 316 1.01 -0.16 37.90
C PRO A 316 0.09 -1.15 38.65
N GLU A 317 -1.15 -1.34 38.20
CA GLU A 317 -2.07 -2.36 38.75
C GLU A 317 -1.75 -3.78 38.22
N TYR A 318 -1.01 -3.87 37.11
CA TYR A 318 -0.61 -5.11 36.42
C TYR A 318 0.91 -5.33 36.44
N ASP A 319 1.66 -4.58 37.22
CA ASP A 319 3.11 -4.75 37.33
C ASP A 319 3.45 -5.98 38.18
N PHE A 320 3.72 -7.10 37.50
CA PHE A 320 4.07 -8.37 38.13
C PHE A 320 5.59 -8.52 38.36
N TYR A 321 6.42 -7.60 37.86
CA TYR A 321 7.86 -7.83 37.70
C TYR A 321 8.80 -6.70 38.16
N LEU A 322 8.34 -5.45 38.21
CA LEU A 322 9.14 -4.26 38.54
C LEU A 322 8.68 -3.57 39.84
N GLN A 323 7.87 -4.27 40.66
CA GLN A 323 7.21 -3.73 41.85
C GLN A 323 8.15 -2.94 42.77
N GLY A 324 7.85 -1.64 42.94
CA GLY A 324 8.64 -0.72 43.77
C GLY A 324 9.77 0.02 43.04
N ALA A 325 9.96 -0.20 41.74
CA ALA A 325 10.81 0.65 40.92
C ALA A 325 10.09 1.95 40.52
N ASP A 326 10.73 3.10 40.70
CA ASP A 326 10.20 4.42 40.33
C ASP A 326 10.36 4.69 38.81
N ILE A 327 9.73 3.84 38.00
CA ILE A 327 9.88 3.81 36.53
C ILE A 327 8.51 3.89 35.86
N LEU A 328 8.27 4.98 35.12
CA LEU A 328 7.04 5.20 34.38
C LEU A 328 7.02 4.40 33.06
N ILE A 329 6.37 3.23 33.06
CA ILE A 329 6.14 2.44 31.84
C ILE A 329 4.95 3.02 31.07
N VAL A 330 5.15 3.44 29.82
CA VAL A 330 4.15 4.21 29.05
C VAL A 330 3.49 3.47 27.89
N HIS A 331 4.03 2.31 27.48
CA HIS A 331 3.53 1.50 26.37
C HIS A 331 4.05 0.05 26.45
N ALA A 332 3.35 -0.88 25.79
CA ALA A 332 3.61 -2.32 25.86
C ALA A 332 4.86 -2.82 25.10
N HIS A 333 5.63 -1.96 24.42
CA HIS A 333 6.73 -2.37 23.52
C HIS A 333 6.30 -3.35 22.40
N ASN A 334 5.02 -3.30 22.02
CA ASN A 334 4.37 -4.09 20.98
C ASN A 334 3.08 -3.36 20.54
N MET A 335 2.94 -3.02 19.25
CA MET A 335 1.80 -2.22 18.77
C MET A 335 0.47 -2.94 18.98
N TYR A 336 0.46 -4.26 18.77
CA TYR A 336 -0.75 -5.07 18.72
C TYR A 336 -1.38 -5.20 20.10
N LEU A 337 -0.56 -5.54 21.10
CA LEU A 337 -0.99 -5.62 22.50
C LEU A 337 -1.40 -4.25 23.04
N ASN A 338 -0.67 -3.18 22.73
CA ASN A 338 -1.04 -1.84 23.21
C ASN A 338 -2.37 -1.34 22.63
N TYR A 339 -2.66 -1.59 21.34
CA TYR A 339 -3.97 -1.26 20.77
C TYR A 339 -5.09 -2.12 21.36
N ALA A 340 -4.85 -3.41 21.60
CA ALA A 340 -5.84 -4.28 22.26
C ALA A 340 -6.14 -3.81 23.69
N ALA A 341 -5.12 -3.36 24.44
CA ALA A 341 -5.26 -2.86 25.79
C ALA A 341 -5.98 -1.50 25.85
N GLU A 342 -5.58 -0.51 25.04
CA GLU A 342 -6.14 0.84 25.13
C GLU A 342 -7.54 1.00 24.55
N ILE A 343 -7.85 0.32 23.43
CA ILE A 343 -9.12 0.50 22.70
C ILE A 343 -9.91 -0.80 22.50
N GLY A 344 -9.52 -1.86 23.19
CA GLY A 344 -10.16 -3.18 23.14
C GLY A 344 -9.84 -3.95 21.85
N ILE A 345 -10.16 -5.24 21.86
CA ILE A 345 -10.01 -6.13 20.71
C ILE A 345 -10.79 -5.61 19.48
N PRO A 346 -12.04 -5.10 19.59
CA PRO A 346 -12.73 -4.49 18.45
C PRO A 346 -12.01 -3.26 17.88
N GLY A 347 -11.50 -2.39 18.74
CA GLY A 347 -10.76 -1.20 18.33
C GLY A 347 -9.46 -1.57 17.61
N MET A 348 -8.68 -2.49 18.19
CA MET A 348 -7.49 -3.07 17.56
C MET A 348 -7.83 -3.67 16.18
N LEU A 349 -8.87 -4.51 16.07
CA LEU A 349 -9.25 -5.15 14.81
C LEU A 349 -9.60 -4.13 13.71
N SER A 350 -10.23 -2.99 14.06
CA SER A 350 -10.51 -1.93 13.08
C SER A 350 -9.22 -1.25 12.56
N PHE A 351 -8.22 -1.03 13.42
CA PHE A 351 -6.90 -0.54 13.00
C PHE A 351 -6.15 -1.61 12.17
N MET A 352 -6.21 -2.88 12.57
CA MET A 352 -5.62 -3.99 11.82
C MET A 352 -6.21 -4.11 10.40
N TRP A 353 -7.52 -3.90 10.23
CA TRP A 353 -8.15 -3.90 8.92
C TRP A 353 -7.67 -2.73 8.04
N LEU A 354 -7.55 -1.50 8.60
CA LEU A 354 -6.95 -0.35 7.91
C LEU A 354 -5.50 -0.63 7.50
N PHE A 355 -4.69 -1.15 8.43
CA PHE A 355 -3.25 -1.37 8.25
C PHE A 355 -2.93 -2.53 7.29
N PHE A 356 -3.43 -3.74 7.58
CA PHE A 356 -3.19 -4.92 6.74
C PHE A 356 -3.96 -4.84 5.41
N GLY A 357 -5.11 -4.16 5.36
CA GLY A 357 -5.79 -3.82 4.12
C GLY A 357 -4.92 -2.92 3.23
N SER A 358 -4.32 -1.88 3.80
CA SER A 358 -3.35 -1.02 3.08
C SER A 358 -2.14 -1.81 2.58
N LEU A 359 -1.58 -2.70 3.40
CA LEU A 359 -0.48 -3.58 2.99
C LEU A 359 -0.87 -4.47 1.79
N TRP A 360 -2.01 -5.15 1.88
CA TRP A 360 -2.51 -6.02 0.81
C TRP A 360 -2.71 -5.25 -0.50
N LEU A 361 -3.34 -4.07 -0.43
CA LEU A 361 -3.59 -3.21 -1.58
C LEU A 361 -2.29 -2.72 -2.24
N ALA A 362 -1.25 -2.39 -1.46
CA ALA A 362 0.06 -2.01 -2.00
C ALA A 362 0.76 -3.17 -2.73
N LEU A 363 0.61 -4.41 -2.22
CA LEU A 363 1.21 -5.60 -2.83
C LEU A 363 0.45 -6.10 -4.07
N GLN A 364 -0.85 -5.80 -4.19
CA GLN A 364 -1.67 -6.22 -5.33
C GLN A 364 -1.70 -5.22 -6.51
N GLN A 365 -1.33 -3.96 -6.32
CA GLN A 365 -1.32 -2.95 -7.38
C GLN A 365 -0.30 -3.29 -8.51
N ARG A 366 -0.80 -3.54 -9.72
CA ARG A 366 0.01 -3.89 -10.91
C ARG A 366 -0.05 -2.81 -11.99
N PHE A 367 0.82 -1.82 -11.87
CA PHE A 367 0.97 -0.79 -12.91
C PHE A 367 1.77 -1.32 -14.11
N LEU A 368 1.07 -1.75 -15.15
CA LEU A 368 1.62 -2.17 -16.44
C LEU A 368 1.98 -0.95 -17.31
N PRO A 369 2.92 -1.08 -18.28
CA PRO A 369 3.02 -0.10 -19.37
C PRO A 369 1.68 -0.02 -20.11
N ALA A 370 1.32 1.16 -20.62
CA ALA A 370 0.22 1.27 -21.55
C ALA A 370 0.56 0.47 -22.81
N GLU A 371 -0.35 -0.38 -23.27
CA GLU A 371 -0.17 -1.11 -24.51
C GLU A 371 -0.03 -0.12 -25.68
N PRO A 372 0.84 -0.41 -26.66
CA PRO A 372 0.89 0.40 -27.88
C PRO A 372 -0.47 0.28 -28.55
N ALA A 373 -1.20 1.39 -28.67
CA ALA A 373 -2.51 1.40 -29.31
C ALA A 373 -2.36 0.87 -30.74
N VAL A 374 -2.88 -0.33 -30.99
CA VAL A 374 -2.86 -0.97 -32.31
C VAL A 374 -3.73 -0.13 -33.22
N SER A 375 -3.09 0.72 -34.02
CA SER A 375 -3.77 1.42 -35.10
C SER A 375 -4.38 0.38 -36.04
N ALA A 376 -5.67 0.52 -36.34
CA ALA A 376 -6.32 -0.34 -37.33
C ALA A 376 -5.50 -0.29 -38.64
N PRO A 377 -5.16 -1.46 -39.23
CA PRO A 377 -4.18 -1.55 -40.30
C PRO A 377 -4.59 -0.64 -41.47
N THR A 378 -3.73 0.33 -41.75
CA THR A 378 -3.92 1.28 -42.83
C THR A 378 -3.49 0.65 -44.16
N PRO A 379 -3.92 1.17 -45.32
CA PRO A 379 -3.41 0.74 -46.64
C PRO A 379 -1.91 0.99 -46.88
N PHE A 380 -1.17 1.44 -45.87
CA PHE A 380 0.28 1.69 -45.89
C PHE A 380 1.05 0.83 -44.88
N ASP A 381 0.36 0.03 -44.06
CA ASP A 381 1.00 -0.91 -43.15
C ASP A 381 1.43 -2.18 -43.90
N TYR A 382 2.63 -2.68 -43.57
CA TYR A 382 3.26 -3.82 -44.21
C TYR A 382 2.48 -5.13 -43.95
N ASN A 383 2.00 -5.79 -45.00
CA ASN A 383 1.38 -7.12 -44.87
C ASN A 383 2.47 -8.15 -44.57
N GLU A 384 2.37 -8.88 -43.46
CA GLU A 384 3.42 -9.85 -43.08
C GLU A 384 3.48 -11.08 -44.01
N ASP A 385 2.37 -11.39 -44.71
CA ASP A 385 2.32 -12.37 -45.80
C ASP A 385 3.00 -11.89 -47.10
N GLY A 386 3.24 -10.57 -47.23
CA GLY A 386 3.83 -9.94 -48.40
C GLY A 386 5.36 -10.04 -48.39
N ALA A 387 5.94 -10.87 -49.25
CA ALA A 387 7.40 -11.02 -49.34
C ALA A 387 8.15 -9.70 -49.61
N VAL A 388 7.54 -8.77 -50.36
CA VAL A 388 8.08 -7.42 -50.62
C VAL A 388 7.97 -6.53 -49.37
N ASP A 389 6.83 -6.56 -48.68
CA ASP A 389 6.60 -5.81 -47.45
C ASP A 389 7.53 -6.27 -46.32
N ALA A 390 7.83 -7.57 -46.25
CA ALA A 390 8.81 -8.15 -45.34
C ALA A 390 10.27 -7.74 -45.65
N GLU A 391 10.60 -7.36 -46.89
CA GLU A 391 11.88 -6.73 -47.22
C GLU A 391 11.87 -5.22 -46.94
N LEU A 392 10.78 -4.51 -47.26
CA LEU A 392 10.62 -3.09 -46.96
C LEU A 392 10.68 -2.80 -45.45
N LYS A 393 10.07 -3.67 -44.63
CA LYS A 393 10.15 -3.65 -43.16
C LYS A 393 11.61 -3.77 -42.68
N LYS A 394 12.36 -4.77 -43.16
CA LYS A 394 13.81 -4.93 -42.86
C LYS A 394 14.64 -3.74 -43.32
N ILE A 395 14.31 -3.14 -44.47
CA ILE A 395 15.01 -1.95 -44.98
C ILE A 395 14.73 -0.75 -44.07
N SER A 396 13.47 -0.51 -43.72
CA SER A 396 13.05 0.51 -42.75
C SER A 396 13.78 0.35 -41.42
N ASP A 397 13.79 -0.85 -40.86
CA ASP A 397 14.47 -1.18 -39.60
C ASP A 397 16.00 -0.97 -39.70
N SER A 398 16.60 -1.22 -40.87
CA SER A 398 18.04 -0.99 -41.11
C SER A 398 18.41 0.48 -41.32
N VAL A 399 17.46 1.29 -41.81
CA VAL A 399 17.59 2.75 -41.95
C VAL A 399 17.35 3.43 -40.60
N GLN A 400 16.44 2.88 -39.78
CA GLN A 400 16.31 3.18 -38.34
C GLN A 400 17.47 2.58 -37.53
N ARG A 401 18.70 2.98 -37.86
CA ARG A 401 19.77 2.92 -36.87
C ARG A 401 19.30 3.65 -35.61
N PRO A 402 19.59 3.13 -34.41
CA PRO A 402 19.49 3.95 -33.22
C PRO A 402 20.50 5.09 -33.37
N GLU A 403 20.02 6.31 -33.63
CA GLU A 403 20.79 7.51 -33.30
C GLU A 403 21.19 7.39 -31.83
N GLU A 404 22.42 7.75 -31.48
CA GLU A 404 22.87 7.73 -30.09
C GLU A 404 21.98 8.69 -29.28
N ALA A 405 21.02 8.11 -28.55
CA ALA A 405 19.94 8.87 -27.92
C ALA A 405 20.54 10.04 -27.12
N PRO A 406 20.19 11.30 -27.46
CA PRO A 406 20.98 12.46 -27.08
C PRO A 406 21.15 12.49 -25.57
N GLN A 407 22.41 12.52 -25.11
CA GLN A 407 22.75 12.23 -23.71
C GLN A 407 22.03 13.18 -22.75
N ILE A 408 20.88 12.72 -22.23
CA ILE A 408 20.01 13.51 -21.37
C ILE A 408 20.80 13.87 -20.12
N PRO A 409 20.92 15.15 -19.75
CA PRO A 409 21.58 15.57 -18.52
C PRO A 409 21.08 14.76 -17.33
N PHE A 410 22.00 14.25 -16.51
CA PHE A 410 21.71 13.34 -15.39
C PHE A 410 20.47 13.73 -14.56
N TRP A 411 20.29 15.02 -14.26
CA TRP A 411 19.14 15.54 -13.52
C TRP A 411 17.82 15.45 -14.31
N GLN A 412 17.82 15.69 -15.62
CA GLN A 412 16.63 15.50 -16.47
C GLN A 412 16.24 14.03 -16.57
N ASP A 413 17.20 13.10 -16.74
CA ASP A 413 16.90 11.67 -16.69
C ASP A 413 16.32 11.28 -15.32
N PHE A 414 16.97 11.65 -14.22
CA PHE A 414 16.49 11.31 -12.88
C PHE A 414 15.08 11.87 -12.59
N ILE A 415 14.75 13.05 -13.13
CA ILE A 415 13.43 13.68 -13.01
C ILE A 415 12.39 13.03 -13.94
N HIS A 416 12.77 12.49 -15.10
CA HIS A 416 11.83 11.92 -16.06
C HIS A 416 11.64 10.42 -15.83
N TRP A 417 10.49 10.05 -15.26
CA TRP A 417 10.07 8.66 -15.05
C TRP A 417 8.87 8.34 -15.94
N GLU A 418 8.82 7.12 -16.47
CA GLU A 418 7.58 6.52 -16.96
C GLU A 418 6.64 6.28 -15.77
N ASP A 419 5.37 6.68 -15.90
CA ASP A 419 4.39 6.60 -14.81
C ASP A 419 4.24 5.18 -14.26
N TRP A 420 4.18 4.17 -15.14
CA TRP A 420 4.03 2.76 -14.74
C TRP A 420 5.23 2.26 -13.91
N ARG A 421 6.46 2.72 -14.22
CA ARG A 421 7.67 2.40 -13.46
C ARG A 421 7.68 3.10 -12.11
N LEU A 422 7.31 4.38 -12.07
CA LEU A 422 7.21 5.16 -10.84
C LEU A 422 6.17 4.55 -9.90
N PHE A 423 4.97 4.24 -10.40
CA PHE A 423 3.87 3.70 -9.61
C PHE A 423 4.12 2.25 -9.18
N SER A 424 4.63 1.38 -10.08
CA SER A 424 5.11 0.04 -9.72
C SER A 424 6.16 0.10 -8.60
N GLY A 425 7.13 1.01 -8.69
CA GLY A 425 8.23 1.09 -7.74
C GLY A 425 7.80 1.68 -6.39
N ALA A 426 6.96 2.71 -6.42
CA ALA A 426 6.37 3.31 -5.23
C ALA A 426 5.47 2.31 -4.49
N SER A 427 4.57 1.60 -5.19
CA SER A 427 3.64 0.67 -4.54
C SER A 427 4.33 -0.57 -3.98
N LEU A 428 5.30 -1.14 -4.72
CA LEU A 428 6.18 -2.19 -4.17
C LEU A 428 6.93 -1.70 -2.92
N GLY A 429 7.50 -0.49 -2.96
CA GLY A 429 8.22 0.08 -1.82
C GLY A 429 7.33 0.37 -0.61
N LEU A 430 6.10 0.83 -0.84
CA LEU A 430 5.07 1.05 0.19
C LEU A 430 4.63 -0.27 0.83
N GLY A 431 4.42 -1.32 0.04
CA GLY A 431 4.10 -2.66 0.55
C GLY A 431 5.22 -3.22 1.42
N LEU A 432 6.49 -3.15 0.94
CA LEU A 432 7.65 -3.57 1.74
C LEU A 432 7.84 -2.71 3.00
N ALA A 433 7.53 -1.41 2.95
CA ALA A 433 7.58 -0.53 4.11
C ALA A 433 6.53 -0.92 5.17
N LEU A 434 5.30 -1.26 4.77
CA LEU A 434 4.28 -1.75 5.70
C LEU A 434 4.61 -3.13 6.29
N ILE A 435 5.32 -4.00 5.56
CA ILE A 435 5.90 -5.23 6.13
C ILE A 435 6.95 -4.86 7.21
N SER A 436 7.83 -3.88 6.95
CA SER A 436 8.80 -3.40 7.96
C SER A 436 8.11 -2.87 9.21
N VAL A 437 7.05 -2.08 9.08
CA VAL A 437 6.28 -1.58 10.24
C VAL A 437 5.57 -2.71 10.98
N ALA A 438 5.02 -3.70 10.27
CA ALA A 438 4.38 -4.87 10.89
C ALA A 438 5.36 -5.69 11.73
N LEU A 439 6.51 -6.04 11.15
CA LEU A 439 7.52 -6.87 11.82
C LEU A 439 8.18 -6.12 12.99
N ASN A 440 8.56 -4.85 12.81
CA ASN A 440 9.12 -4.06 13.91
C ASN A 440 8.11 -3.85 15.04
N GLY A 441 6.82 -3.65 14.72
CA GLY A 441 5.75 -3.42 15.69
C GLY A 441 5.43 -4.61 16.60
N ILE A 442 6.02 -5.78 16.36
CA ILE A 442 6.04 -6.89 17.34
C ILE A 442 6.96 -6.53 18.52
N THR A 443 7.99 -5.70 18.30
CA THR A 443 9.14 -5.52 19.23
C THR A 443 9.56 -4.08 19.53
N ASP A 444 8.97 -3.06 18.91
CA ASP A 444 9.43 -1.67 19.03
C ASP A 444 8.28 -0.66 18.90
N ASP A 445 8.44 0.50 19.54
CA ASP A 445 7.39 1.50 19.82
C ASP A 445 7.14 2.47 18.67
N LEU A 446 7.24 1.95 17.44
CA LEU A 446 7.31 2.69 16.18
C LEU A 446 6.10 3.61 15.93
N LEU A 447 4.98 3.40 16.63
CA LEU A 447 3.73 4.17 16.51
C LEU A 447 3.39 5.07 17.71
N PHE A 448 4.12 4.97 18.83
CA PHE A 448 3.85 5.78 20.03
C PHE A 448 4.54 7.15 20.02
N ASN A 449 5.05 7.56 18.85
CA ASN A 449 5.65 8.85 18.59
C ASN A 449 4.92 9.55 17.43
N ILE A 450 4.61 10.84 17.60
CA ILE A 450 3.73 11.61 16.69
C ILE A 450 4.19 11.57 15.23
N PRO A 451 5.43 11.97 14.87
CA PRO A 451 5.86 11.99 13.47
C PRO A 451 5.94 10.60 12.83
N SER A 452 6.29 9.53 13.55
CA SER A 452 6.36 8.18 12.95
C SER A 452 4.96 7.62 12.66
N SER A 453 3.98 7.86 13.55
CA SER A 453 2.58 7.56 13.26
C SER A 453 1.99 8.43 12.15
N MET A 454 2.27 9.75 12.13
CA MET A 454 1.93 10.60 10.97
C MET A 454 2.52 10.04 9.66
N PHE A 455 3.75 9.51 9.71
CA PHE A 455 4.39 8.93 8.54
C PHE A 455 3.64 7.70 8.05
N LEU A 456 3.36 6.73 8.93
CA LEU A 456 2.55 5.55 8.60
C LEU A 456 1.20 5.94 7.97
N TRP A 457 0.49 6.90 8.57
CA TRP A 457 -0.82 7.32 8.09
C TRP A 457 -0.76 8.06 6.75
N MET A 458 0.33 8.79 6.48
CA MET A 458 0.64 9.29 5.14
C MET A 458 0.93 8.16 4.14
N LEU A 459 1.65 7.08 4.51
CA LEU A 459 1.87 5.93 3.63
C LEU A 459 0.55 5.24 3.27
N MET A 460 -0.32 4.98 4.25
CA MET A 460 -1.63 4.36 4.03
C MET A 460 -2.51 5.22 3.09
N ALA A 461 -2.51 6.54 3.28
CA ALA A 461 -3.19 7.47 2.38
C ALA A 461 -2.58 7.54 0.97
N PHE A 462 -1.27 7.39 0.87
CA PHE A 462 -0.56 7.33 -0.42
C PHE A 462 -0.93 6.05 -1.17
N ILE A 463 -0.99 4.88 -0.50
CA ILE A 463 -1.45 3.62 -1.09
C ILE A 463 -2.91 3.73 -1.55
N ALA A 464 -3.80 4.24 -0.69
CA ALA A 464 -5.21 4.47 -0.99
C ALA A 464 -5.41 5.45 -2.16
N ALA A 465 -4.54 6.46 -2.28
CA ALA A 465 -4.54 7.40 -3.38
C ALA A 465 -3.95 6.83 -4.68
N LEU A 466 -2.95 5.93 -4.60
CA LEU A 466 -2.38 5.22 -5.75
C LEU A 466 -3.38 4.26 -6.38
N ALA A 467 -4.22 3.60 -5.57
CA ALA A 467 -5.28 2.72 -6.06
C ALA A 467 -6.23 3.43 -7.03
N ALA A 468 -6.50 4.73 -6.84
CA ALA A 468 -7.33 5.51 -7.76
C ALA A 468 -6.65 5.83 -9.11
N PHE A 469 -5.37 5.49 -9.31
CA PHE A 469 -4.71 5.51 -10.63
C PHE A 469 -4.60 4.10 -11.26
N ASN A 470 -4.96 3.07 -10.50
CA ASN A 470 -5.12 1.69 -10.97
C ASN A 470 -6.54 1.23 -10.56
N PRO A 471 -7.60 1.77 -11.20
CA PRO A 471 -8.92 1.18 -11.03
C PRO A 471 -8.83 -0.33 -11.28
N PRO A 472 -9.73 -1.15 -10.70
CA PRO A 472 -9.87 -2.50 -11.19
C PRO A 472 -10.08 -2.40 -12.70
N GLN A 473 -9.24 -3.11 -13.45
CA GLN A 473 -9.76 -3.70 -14.67
C GLN A 473 -10.92 -4.56 -14.17
N ASP A 474 -12.11 -4.39 -14.73
CA ASP A 474 -13.17 -5.35 -14.50
C ASP A 474 -12.59 -6.69 -14.97
N ASP A 475 -12.25 -7.57 -14.02
CA ASP A 475 -11.85 -8.93 -14.34
C ASP A 475 -12.94 -9.46 -15.26
N GLU A 476 -12.56 -10.01 -16.42
CA GLU A 476 -13.53 -10.55 -17.36
C GLU A 476 -14.36 -11.58 -16.59
N MET A 477 -15.60 -11.20 -16.29
CA MET A 477 -16.61 -12.18 -15.94
C MET A 477 -16.79 -12.99 -17.21
N GLU A 478 -16.05 -14.10 -17.28
CA GLU A 478 -16.37 -15.21 -18.16
C GLU A 478 -17.86 -15.48 -17.92
N GLU A 479 -18.70 -15.02 -18.85
CA GLU A 479 -20.10 -15.40 -18.88
C GLU A 479 -20.11 -16.89 -19.17
N ILE A 480 -20.04 -17.68 -18.09
CA ILE A 480 -20.09 -19.14 -18.13
C ILE A 480 -21.28 -19.49 -19.00
N PRO A 481 -21.08 -20.09 -20.19
CA PRO A 481 -22.16 -20.27 -21.15
C PRO A 481 -23.10 -21.35 -20.59
N VAL A 482 -24.13 -20.92 -19.87
CA VAL A 482 -25.15 -21.79 -19.28
C VAL A 482 -25.95 -22.39 -20.42
N ALA A 483 -25.54 -23.60 -20.81
CA ALA A 483 -26.14 -24.31 -21.93
C ALA A 483 -27.59 -24.70 -21.62
N ALA A 484 -28.50 -24.21 -22.47
CA ALA A 484 -29.82 -24.75 -22.77
C ALA A 484 -30.73 -25.17 -21.60
N ALA A 485 -31.72 -24.34 -21.32
CA ALA A 485 -33.08 -24.78 -20.99
C ALA A 485 -34.06 -24.04 -21.93
N GLU A 486 -35.12 -24.70 -22.35
CA GLU A 486 -35.98 -24.29 -23.46
C GLU A 486 -37.10 -23.34 -23.04
N GLU A 487 -37.46 -22.36 -23.88
CA GLU A 487 -38.78 -22.29 -24.54
C GLU A 487 -38.81 -21.19 -25.62
N GLU A 488 -39.63 -21.38 -26.67
CA GLU A 488 -39.76 -20.50 -27.83
C GLU A 488 -40.81 -19.38 -27.59
N PRO A 489 -40.85 -18.26 -28.36
CA PRO A 489 -41.48 -18.33 -29.68
C PRO A 489 -41.00 -17.36 -30.79
N ALA A 490 -41.20 -17.80 -32.04
CA ALA A 490 -41.67 -16.97 -33.17
C ALA A 490 -40.87 -15.71 -33.63
N GLY A 491 -39.86 -15.95 -34.47
CA GLY A 491 -39.89 -15.52 -35.88
C GLY A 491 -39.74 -14.04 -36.29
N GLU A 492 -38.57 -13.70 -36.85
CA GLU A 492 -38.46 -12.90 -38.09
C GLU A 492 -37.08 -13.17 -38.77
N GLU A 493 -37.05 -13.67 -40.00
CA GLU A 493 -35.81 -13.84 -40.77
C GLU A 493 -35.37 -12.51 -41.39
N ILE A 494 -34.41 -11.83 -40.76
CA ILE A 494 -33.70 -10.70 -41.38
C ILE A 494 -32.47 -11.25 -42.11
N ALA A 495 -32.62 -11.52 -43.41
CA ALA A 495 -31.53 -11.97 -44.26
C ALA A 495 -30.40 -10.92 -44.34
N ALA A 496 -29.15 -11.36 -44.16
CA ALA A 496 -27.99 -10.50 -44.35
C ALA A 496 -27.80 -10.17 -45.84
N GLU A 497 -27.51 -8.90 -46.16
CA GLU A 497 -27.15 -8.54 -47.54
C GLU A 497 -25.79 -9.13 -47.93
N PRO A 498 -25.67 -9.80 -49.10
CA PRO A 498 -24.36 -10.26 -49.57
C PRO A 498 -23.47 -9.07 -49.93
N THR A 499 -22.17 -9.23 -49.67
CA THR A 499 -21.17 -8.16 -49.84
C THR A 499 -20.98 -7.79 -51.30
N LEU A 500 -20.38 -6.62 -51.56
CA LEU A 500 -20.16 -6.14 -52.93
C LEU A 500 -19.32 -7.12 -53.78
N ALA A 501 -18.37 -7.82 -53.15
CA ALA A 501 -17.54 -8.84 -53.82
C ALA A 501 -18.35 -10.09 -54.21
N GLU A 502 -19.31 -10.51 -53.38
CA GLU A 502 -20.20 -11.64 -53.66
C GLU A 502 -21.21 -11.29 -54.76
N LYS A 503 -21.80 -10.09 -54.71
CA LYS A 503 -22.68 -9.57 -55.77
C LYS A 503 -21.93 -9.49 -57.11
N MET A 504 -20.73 -8.89 -57.15
CA MET A 504 -19.92 -8.82 -58.37
C MET A 504 -19.47 -10.19 -58.89
N LYS A 505 -19.26 -11.18 -58.02
CA LYS A 505 -18.94 -12.55 -58.43
C LYS A 505 -20.15 -13.27 -59.01
N ALA A 506 -21.32 -13.13 -58.38
CA ALA A 506 -22.58 -13.69 -58.90
C ALA A 506 -22.92 -13.13 -60.29
N ASP A 507 -22.79 -11.81 -60.49
CA ASP A 507 -22.99 -11.16 -61.80
C ASP A 507 -22.05 -11.72 -62.88
N MET A 508 -20.80 -12.05 -62.53
CA MET A 508 -19.84 -12.67 -63.45
C MET A 508 -20.16 -14.15 -63.74
N ASP A 509 -20.52 -14.92 -62.71
CA ASP A 509 -20.86 -16.34 -62.84
C ASP A 509 -22.17 -16.52 -63.64
N GLU A 510 -23.19 -15.65 -63.45
CA GLU A 510 -24.40 -15.61 -64.29
C GLU A 510 -24.07 -15.23 -65.75
N ALA A 511 -23.24 -14.20 -65.98
CA ALA A 511 -22.85 -13.80 -67.32
C ALA A 511 -22.12 -14.92 -68.09
N GLN A 512 -21.35 -15.76 -67.38
CA GLN A 512 -20.66 -16.90 -67.96
C GLN A 512 -21.61 -18.08 -68.23
N GLN A 513 -22.53 -18.40 -67.31
CA GLN A 513 -23.58 -19.41 -67.55
C GLN A 513 -24.55 -18.99 -68.69
N ALA A 514 -24.84 -17.70 -68.84
CA ALA A 514 -25.64 -17.16 -69.94
C ALA A 514 -24.94 -17.23 -71.32
N ALA A 515 -23.61 -17.37 -71.34
CA ALA A 515 -22.84 -17.64 -72.55
C ALA A 515 -22.82 -19.14 -72.88
N GLU A 516 -22.56 -20.01 -71.90
CA GLU A 516 -22.47 -21.46 -72.09
C GLU A 516 -23.83 -22.10 -72.43
N SER A 517 -24.92 -21.66 -71.79
CA SER A 517 -26.29 -22.12 -72.08
C SER A 517 -26.76 -21.82 -73.52
N LYS A 518 -26.22 -20.78 -74.17
CA LYS A 518 -26.44 -20.52 -75.60
C LYS A 518 -25.63 -21.43 -76.53
N SER A 519 -24.58 -22.08 -76.04
CA SER A 519 -23.80 -23.06 -76.81
C SER A 519 -24.33 -24.49 -76.66
N ALA A 520 -25.10 -24.79 -75.61
CA ALA A 520 -25.60 -26.13 -75.32
C ALA A 520 -26.95 -26.47 -75.98
N ALA A 521 -27.67 -25.46 -76.53
CA ALA A 521 -29.02 -25.63 -77.07
C ALA A 521 -29.08 -26.30 -78.47
N GLU A 522 -27.94 -26.66 -79.08
CA GLU A 522 -27.87 -27.14 -80.46
C GLU A 522 -27.24 -28.55 -80.61
N SER A 523 -27.48 -29.46 -79.63
CA SER A 523 -27.20 -30.90 -79.81
C SER A 523 -28.19 -31.86 -79.11
N ALA A 524 -28.66 -32.81 -79.90
CA ALA A 524 -29.41 -34.06 -79.59
C ALA A 524 -28.85 -34.93 -78.42
N ALA A 525 -29.55 -35.92 -77.84
CA ALA A 525 -30.97 -36.36 -77.84
C ALA A 525 -31.22 -37.46 -76.76
N GLU A 526 -32.44 -38.01 -76.71
CA GLU A 526 -32.96 -39.18 -75.93
C GLU A 526 -32.17 -40.52 -76.03
N PRO A 527 -32.46 -41.58 -75.22
CA PRO A 527 -32.97 -41.66 -73.82
C PRO A 527 -32.38 -42.86 -72.97
N ALA A 528 -33.04 -43.19 -71.84
CA ALA A 528 -33.03 -44.49 -71.10
C ALA A 528 -31.81 -44.81 -70.16
N GLU A 529 -31.88 -45.66 -69.11
CA GLU A 529 -32.98 -46.47 -68.49
C GLU A 529 -32.70 -46.90 -67.01
N ALA A 530 -33.77 -47.26 -66.27
CA ALA A 530 -33.88 -48.26 -65.16
C ALA A 530 -33.14 -48.15 -63.78
N GLY A 531 -33.76 -48.76 -62.73
CA GLY A 531 -33.22 -49.02 -61.37
C GLY A 531 -33.85 -48.16 -60.24
N GLU A 532 -34.79 -48.55 -59.36
CA GLU A 532 -35.03 -49.76 -58.51
C GLU A 532 -34.05 -49.95 -57.31
N THR A 533 -34.44 -50.29 -56.06
CA THR A 533 -35.72 -50.31 -55.29
C THR A 533 -35.47 -50.51 -53.75
N VAL A 534 -36.50 -50.27 -52.90
CA VAL A 534 -36.99 -51.02 -51.66
C VAL A 534 -35.98 -51.80 -50.77
N GLU A 535 -35.97 -51.82 -49.42
CA GLU A 535 -36.90 -51.48 -48.28
C GLU A 535 -36.07 -50.79 -47.11
N LYS A 536 -36.44 -50.39 -45.86
CA LYS A 536 -37.49 -50.67 -44.82
C LYS A 536 -37.41 -52.08 -44.14
N ALA A 537 -37.92 -52.40 -42.95
CA ALA A 537 -38.51 -51.69 -41.78
C ALA A 537 -38.31 -52.55 -40.48
N ALA A 538 -39.06 -52.27 -39.39
CA ALA A 538 -39.30 -53.12 -38.19
C ALA A 538 -38.15 -53.29 -37.15
N GLU A 539 -38.39 -53.66 -35.88
CA GLU A 539 -39.41 -53.30 -34.85
C GLU A 539 -39.11 -54.02 -33.51
N GLY A 540 -39.58 -53.47 -32.37
CA GLY A 540 -39.75 -54.17 -31.08
C GLY A 540 -38.50 -54.56 -30.26
N GLU A 541 -38.61 -55.04 -29.01
CA GLU A 541 -39.63 -54.82 -27.95
C GLU A 541 -39.13 -55.42 -26.60
N ALA A 542 -39.36 -54.75 -25.46
CA ALA A 542 -39.35 -55.29 -24.06
C ALA A 542 -38.07 -56.04 -23.55
N ALA A 543 -37.85 -56.35 -22.25
CA ALA A 543 -38.67 -56.30 -21.03
C ALA A 543 -37.81 -56.29 -19.74
N ALA A 544 -38.45 -55.99 -18.59
CA ALA A 544 -38.07 -56.40 -17.20
C ALA A 544 -36.76 -55.86 -16.55
N ALA A 545 -36.64 -55.69 -15.23
CA ALA A 545 -37.63 -55.53 -14.13
C ALA A 545 -36.94 -55.04 -12.82
N ALA A 546 -37.73 -54.50 -11.87
CA ALA A 546 -37.78 -54.75 -10.41
C ALA A 546 -36.54 -55.28 -9.62
N ASP A 547 -36.29 -54.92 -8.35
CA ASP A 547 -37.02 -54.03 -7.42
C ASP A 547 -36.22 -53.60 -6.15
N GLU A 548 -36.82 -52.70 -5.37
CA GLU A 548 -36.80 -52.51 -3.89
C GLU A 548 -35.53 -52.64 -2.98
N GLU A 549 -35.34 -51.57 -2.18
CA GLU A 549 -35.14 -51.51 -0.70
C GLU A 549 -33.87 -52.09 0.01
N ALA A 550 -33.50 -51.70 1.26
CA ALA A 550 -33.66 -50.42 2.02
C ALA A 550 -32.90 -50.42 3.38
N LYS A 551 -32.68 -49.21 3.93
CA LYS A 551 -32.67 -48.81 5.37
C LYS A 551 -31.55 -49.22 6.36
N ASN A 552 -31.35 -48.28 7.32
CA ASN A 552 -30.86 -48.40 8.72
C ASN A 552 -29.38 -48.78 8.96
N SER A 553 -28.56 -47.94 9.60
CA SER A 553 -28.43 -47.58 11.06
C SER A 553 -27.37 -48.45 11.76
N SER A 554 -26.73 -48.10 12.89
CA SER A 554 -26.86 -46.99 13.86
C SER A 554 -25.59 -46.90 14.76
N GLU A 555 -25.36 -45.74 15.39
CA GLU A 555 -24.69 -45.49 16.71
C GLU A 555 -23.34 -46.14 17.10
N GLU A 556 -22.47 -45.37 17.78
CA GLU A 556 -22.12 -45.62 19.19
C GLU A 556 -21.46 -44.39 19.89
N LYS A 557 -20.99 -44.51 21.14
CA LYS A 557 -20.63 -43.41 22.08
C LYS A 557 -19.22 -43.55 22.74
N GLN A 558 -18.94 -42.70 23.76
CA GLN A 558 -18.03 -42.87 24.93
C GLN A 558 -16.58 -42.30 24.91
N GLN A 559 -15.97 -41.81 26.02
CA GLN A 559 -16.45 -41.09 27.25
C GLN A 559 -15.26 -40.59 28.16
N ASP A 560 -15.55 -39.70 29.14
CA ASP A 560 -14.89 -39.46 30.47
C ASP A 560 -13.40 -38.99 30.55
N ASP A 561 -12.79 -38.39 31.62
CA ASP A 561 -13.17 -37.84 32.96
C ASP A 561 -12.02 -36.88 33.47
N ILE A 562 -12.17 -35.69 34.12
CA ILE A 562 -12.55 -35.28 35.52
C ILE A 562 -11.36 -34.99 36.52
N LYS A 563 -11.55 -34.01 37.47
CA LYS A 563 -10.79 -33.62 38.71
C LYS A 563 -9.52 -32.72 38.61
N ASP A 564 -9.09 -31.93 39.63
CA ASP A 564 -9.55 -31.65 41.03
C ASP A 564 -9.09 -30.23 41.55
N GLU A 565 -9.50 -29.79 42.75
CA GLU A 565 -9.23 -28.47 43.39
C GLU A 565 -7.96 -28.40 44.30
N LYS A 566 -7.42 -27.19 44.62
CA LYS A 566 -7.32 -26.61 46.00
C LYS A 566 -6.45 -25.34 46.22
N GLU A 567 -6.91 -24.52 47.18
CA GLU A 567 -6.17 -23.69 48.19
C GLU A 567 -5.20 -22.55 47.76
N ALA A 568 -4.84 -21.59 48.64
CA ALA A 568 -5.61 -20.53 49.34
C ALA A 568 -4.80 -19.90 50.52
N GLU A 569 -4.38 -18.63 50.40
CA GLU A 569 -3.99 -17.69 51.49
C GLU A 569 -3.90 -16.30 50.82
N VAL A 570 -4.55 -15.21 51.24
CA VAL A 570 -4.59 -14.50 52.54
C VAL A 570 -3.25 -13.86 52.92
N HIS A 571 -3.04 -12.60 52.50
CA HIS A 571 -2.50 -11.59 53.41
C HIS A 571 -2.87 -10.14 53.02
N GLU A 572 -3.50 -9.43 53.96
CA GLU A 572 -3.86 -8.01 53.87
C GLU A 572 -2.97 -7.21 54.84
N LYS A 573 -2.28 -6.13 54.38
CA LYS A 573 -2.11 -4.82 55.05
C LYS A 573 -1.03 -3.92 54.43
N SER A 574 -1.17 -2.60 54.71
CA SER A 574 -0.31 -1.45 54.35
C SER A 574 -0.04 -1.25 52.85
N GLY A 575 -0.40 -0.14 52.21
CA GLY A 575 -1.21 0.99 52.70
C GLY A 575 -0.43 2.10 53.41
N GLU A 576 0.16 3.02 52.66
CA GLU A 576 0.42 4.39 53.11
C GLU A 576 0.29 5.39 51.94
N HIS A 577 -0.44 6.49 52.13
CA HIS A 577 -0.60 7.55 51.12
C HIS A 577 0.53 8.57 51.23
N ILE A 578 1.25 8.83 50.14
CA ILE A 578 1.99 10.09 49.94
C ILE A 578 1.49 10.73 48.63
N LYS A 579 1.40 12.06 48.62
CA LYS A 579 0.82 12.84 47.52
C LYS A 579 1.86 13.05 46.41
N GLY A 580 1.43 12.90 45.16
CA GLY A 580 2.13 13.49 44.02
C GLY A 580 1.76 14.96 43.83
N ASP A 581 2.66 15.69 43.18
CA ASP A 581 2.39 16.89 42.39
C ASP A 581 2.81 16.59 40.93
N HIS A 582 2.15 17.22 39.97
CA HIS A 582 2.30 17.11 38.50
C HIS A 582 1.49 16.01 37.80
#